data_AF-A0AAV2PLB0-F1
#
_entry.id   AF-A0AAV2PLB0-F1
#
_cell.length_a   1.000
_cell.length_b   1.000
_cell.length_c   1.000
_cell.angle_alpha   90.00
_cell.angle_beta   90.00
_cell.angle_gamma   90.00
#
_symmetry.space_group_name_H-M   'P 1'
#
loop_
_entity.id
_entity.type
_entity.pdbx_description
1 polymer ?
#
loop_
_entity_poly.entity_id
_entity_poly.type
_entity_poly.pdbx_seq_one_letter_code
_entity_poly.pdbx_strand_id
1 'polypeptide(L)'
;VSYSELVHYNLEAAKNSIRRAVAGIAGVSPLRVTDLFLSSRVASEEVDVWFVLLEKPDVLGPVVTPRPQLLMADAYKLLHDITHKHNVSVKLDLSPSKKLFVTIRRGSLETTTEALHPHMRHKSMRYLKAGYTAGSMAGLGFSMAILGTCVGIFVGFLLWKRHSHIPYQVTD
;
A
#
# COMPACT_ATOMS: atom_id res chain seq x y z
N VAL A 1 -10.43 1.64 19.23
CA VAL A 1 -11.08 0.90 18.11
C VAL A 1 -9.98 0.23 17.37
N SER A 2 -9.99 -1.10 17.33
CA SER A 2 -8.87 -1.84 16.74
C SER A 2 -8.97 -1.86 15.22
N TYR A 3 -7.83 -1.85 14.54
CA TYR A 3 -7.75 -1.98 13.09
C TYR A 3 -8.39 -3.28 12.57
N SER A 4 -8.32 -4.35 13.36
CA SER A 4 -8.98 -5.63 13.03
C SER A 4 -10.51 -5.48 12.95
N GLU A 5 -11.12 -4.67 13.81
CA GLU A 5 -12.55 -4.37 13.78
C GLU A 5 -12.91 -3.57 12.52
N LEU A 6 -12.10 -2.56 12.15
CA LEU A 6 -12.31 -1.74 10.95
C LEU A 6 -12.18 -2.56 9.66
N VAL A 7 -11.23 -3.50 9.60
CA VAL A 7 -11.05 -4.39 8.44
C VAL A 7 -12.18 -5.40 8.34
N HIS A 8 -12.67 -5.92 9.47
CA HIS A 8 -13.76 -6.90 9.50
C HIS A 8 -15.08 -6.34 8.95
N TYR A 9 -15.33 -5.04 9.11
CA TYR A 9 -16.61 -4.40 8.75
C TYR A 9 -16.63 -3.69 7.38
N ASN A 10 -15.74 -4.06 6.46
CA ASN A 10 -15.52 -3.44 5.15
C ASN A 10 -14.72 -2.12 5.24
N LEU A 11 -13.43 -2.24 4.90
CA LEU A 11 -12.44 -1.16 4.89
C LEU A 11 -12.90 0.07 4.07
N GLU A 12 -13.63 -0.13 2.97
CA GLU A 12 -14.04 0.95 2.08
C GLU A 12 -15.18 1.80 2.68
N ALA A 13 -16.15 1.14 3.35
CA ALA A 13 -17.21 1.83 4.08
C ALA A 13 -16.63 2.62 5.26
N ALA A 14 -15.70 2.03 6.01
CA ALA A 14 -14.99 2.70 7.09
C ALA A 14 -14.21 3.93 6.58
N LYS A 15 -13.45 3.80 5.49
CA LYS A 15 -12.72 4.91 4.86
C LYS A 15 -13.66 6.05 4.43
N ASN A 16 -14.79 5.72 3.81
CA ASN A 16 -15.79 6.71 3.39
C ASN A 16 -16.44 7.42 4.57
N SER A 17 -16.71 6.71 5.67
CA SER A 17 -17.23 7.31 6.89
C SER A 17 -16.22 8.24 7.55
N ILE A 18 -14.95 7.82 7.66
CA ILE A 18 -13.87 8.65 8.22
C ILE A 18 -13.70 9.91 7.36
N ARG A 19 -13.69 9.77 6.03
CA ARG A 19 -13.62 10.89 5.09
C ARG A 19 -14.73 11.91 5.34
N ARG A 20 -15.98 11.46 5.49
CA ARG A 20 -17.13 12.35 5.78
C ARG A 20 -17.00 13.04 7.13
N ALA A 21 -16.52 12.34 8.15
CA ALA A 21 -16.34 12.90 9.47
C ALA A 21 -15.26 13.99 9.49
N VAL A 22 -14.08 13.71 8.93
CA VAL A 22 -12.99 14.69 8.81
C VAL A 22 -13.45 15.91 8.02
N ALA A 23 -14.16 15.69 6.92
CA ALA A 23 -14.71 16.76 6.10
C ALA A 23 -15.76 17.60 6.85
N GLY A 24 -16.62 16.95 7.65
CA GLY A 24 -17.61 17.61 8.51
C GLY A 24 -16.96 18.48 9.59
N ILE A 25 -15.87 18.02 10.21
CA ILE A 25 -15.12 18.79 11.21
C ILE A 25 -14.40 19.99 10.55
N ALA A 26 -13.79 19.77 9.39
CA ALA A 26 -13.07 20.81 8.65
C ALA A 26 -13.99 21.81 7.94
N GLY A 27 -15.30 21.56 7.87
CA GLY A 27 -16.24 22.38 7.10
C GLY A 27 -15.97 22.36 5.59
N VAL A 28 -15.41 21.26 5.07
CA VAL A 28 -15.05 21.10 3.66
C VAL A 28 -15.84 19.96 3.02
N SER A 29 -15.84 19.91 1.69
CA SER A 29 -16.44 18.78 0.97
C SER A 29 -15.64 17.48 1.21
N PRO A 30 -16.30 16.32 1.40
CA PRO A 30 -15.62 15.02 1.48
C PRO A 30 -14.71 14.73 0.29
N LEU A 31 -14.99 15.31 -0.87
CA LEU A 31 -14.18 15.15 -2.08
C LEU A 31 -12.79 15.79 -1.98
N ARG A 32 -12.59 16.74 -1.05
CA ARG A 32 -11.30 17.38 -0.80
C ARG A 32 -10.38 16.55 0.09
N VAL A 33 -10.87 15.44 0.64
CA VAL A 33 -10.10 14.55 1.51
C VAL A 33 -9.73 13.30 0.70
N THR A 34 -8.51 13.28 0.18
CA THR A 34 -7.97 12.21 -0.68
C THR A 34 -6.90 11.40 0.03
N ASP A 35 -6.51 10.26 -0.57
CA ASP A 35 -5.45 9.37 -0.07
C ASP A 35 -5.56 9.01 1.41
N LEU A 36 -6.73 8.50 1.78
CA LEU A 36 -6.99 8.08 3.15
C LEU A 36 -6.35 6.71 3.43
N PHE A 37 -5.31 6.74 4.26
CA PHE A 37 -4.57 5.57 4.71
C PHE A 37 -4.76 5.35 6.20
N LEU A 38 -4.99 4.10 6.58
CA LEU A 38 -5.14 3.68 7.96
C LEU A 38 -3.90 2.85 8.31
N SER A 39 -3.14 3.27 9.31
CA SER A 39 -2.08 2.46 9.88
C SER A 39 -2.37 2.22 11.35
N SER A 40 -2.09 1.00 11.82
CA SER A 40 -2.16 0.68 13.23
C SER A 40 -0.79 0.19 13.68
N ARG A 41 -0.37 0.67 14.85
CA ARG A 41 0.88 0.25 15.47
C ARG A 41 0.59 -1.00 16.29
N VAL A 42 1.31 -2.09 16.06
CA VAL A 42 1.08 -3.41 16.69
C VAL A 42 1.04 -3.36 18.23
N ALA A 43 1.65 -2.34 18.85
CA ALA A 43 1.69 -2.13 20.29
C ALA A 43 0.58 -1.21 20.85
N SER A 44 -0.24 -0.57 20.01
CA SER A 44 -1.26 0.39 20.43
C SER A 44 -2.61 0.05 19.77
N GLU A 45 -3.70 0.05 20.55
CA GLU A 45 -5.07 -0.06 20.02
C GLU A 45 -5.54 1.22 19.29
N GLU A 46 -4.60 2.12 19.00
CA GLU A 46 -4.79 3.34 18.24
C GLU A 46 -4.64 3.10 16.73
N VAL A 47 -5.42 3.86 15.97
CA VAL A 47 -5.38 3.85 14.51
C VAL A 47 -4.97 5.24 14.06
N ASP A 48 -3.82 5.31 13.40
CA ASP A 48 -3.33 6.51 12.76
C ASP A 48 -4.02 6.65 11.41
N VAL A 49 -4.64 7.80 11.18
CA VAL A 49 -5.32 8.13 9.93
C VAL A 49 -4.52 9.18 9.19
N TRP A 50 -4.02 8.80 8.02
CA TRP A 50 -3.32 9.69 7.10
C TRP A 50 -4.29 10.12 6.02
N PHE A 51 -4.29 11.39 5.68
CA PHE A 51 -5.13 11.93 4.62
C PHE A 51 -4.48 13.16 4.00
N VAL A 52 -4.82 13.44 2.76
CA VAL A 52 -4.43 14.65 2.05
C VAL A 52 -5.65 15.56 1.98
N LEU A 53 -5.49 16.81 2.42
CA LEU A 53 -6.50 17.84 2.29
C LEU A 53 -6.15 18.71 1.07
N LEU A 54 -7.02 18.68 0.06
CA LEU A 54 -6.83 19.44 -1.17
C LEU A 54 -7.34 20.88 -1.04
N GLU A 55 -6.76 21.77 -1.84
CA GLU A 55 -7.25 23.13 -2.02
C GLU A 55 -8.63 23.16 -2.68
N LYS A 56 -9.35 24.28 -2.54
CA LYS A 56 -10.66 24.46 -3.18
C LYS A 56 -10.41 24.48 -4.70
N PRO A 57 -11.08 23.61 -5.49
CA PRO A 57 -10.99 23.70 -6.94
C PRO A 57 -11.70 24.97 -7.43
N ASP A 58 -11.07 25.68 -8.36
CA ASP A 58 -11.68 26.82 -9.04
C ASP A 58 -12.58 26.32 -10.16
N VAL A 59 -13.83 26.02 -9.82
CA VAL A 59 -14.81 25.50 -10.77
C VAL A 59 -15.55 26.68 -11.42
N LEU A 60 -15.06 27.11 -12.58
CA LEU A 60 -15.72 28.09 -13.45
C LEU A 60 -16.74 27.37 -14.35
N GLY A 61 -17.87 26.97 -13.76
CA GLY A 61 -18.95 26.26 -14.47
C GLY A 61 -20.29 27.01 -14.42
N PRO A 62 -21.14 26.90 -15.45
CA PRO A 62 -22.43 27.59 -15.52
C PRO A 62 -23.50 27.00 -14.59
N VAL A 63 -23.21 25.91 -13.87
CA VAL A 63 -24.17 25.21 -13.02
C VAL A 63 -23.59 25.00 -11.63
N VAL A 64 -24.47 25.20 -10.65
CA VAL A 64 -24.38 24.95 -9.21
C VAL A 64 -23.86 26.14 -8.40
N THR A 65 -24.79 26.75 -7.66
CA THR A 65 -24.54 27.58 -6.48
C THR A 65 -23.50 26.90 -5.58
N PRO A 66 -22.23 27.34 -5.60
CA PRO A 66 -21.21 26.67 -4.82
C PRO A 66 -21.54 26.88 -3.35
N ARG A 67 -21.71 25.78 -2.59
CA ARG A 67 -21.77 25.92 -1.13
C ARG A 67 -20.51 26.66 -0.68
N PRO A 68 -20.61 27.66 0.21
CA PRO A 68 -19.44 28.33 0.73
C PRO A 68 -18.57 27.28 1.42
N GLN A 69 -17.37 27.07 0.87
CA GLN A 69 -16.37 26.16 1.41
C GLN A 69 -15.22 27.00 1.95
N LEU A 70 -14.70 26.61 3.10
CA LEU A 70 -13.53 27.24 3.72
C LEU A 70 -12.28 27.05 2.84
N LEU A 71 -11.40 28.04 2.87
CA LEU A 71 -10.06 27.94 2.30
C LEU A 71 -9.28 26.83 3.01
N MET A 72 -8.27 26.28 2.33
CA MET A 72 -7.47 25.18 2.91
C MET A 72 -6.82 25.59 4.24
N ALA A 73 -6.26 26.81 4.30
CA ALA A 73 -5.61 27.33 5.50
C ALA A 73 -6.59 27.47 6.69
N ASP A 74 -7.80 27.95 6.44
CA ASP A 74 -8.81 28.13 7.48
C ASP A 74 -9.43 26.78 7.92
N ALA A 75 -9.62 25.86 6.98
CA ALA A 75 -10.03 24.49 7.27
C ALA A 75 -8.99 23.75 8.12
N TYR A 76 -7.70 23.92 7.82
CA TYR A 76 -6.63 23.36 8.63
C TYR A 76 -6.58 23.98 10.04
N LYS A 77 -6.69 25.31 10.15
CA LYS A 77 -6.74 26.00 11.46
C LYS A 77 -7.91 25.51 12.29
N LEU A 78 -9.10 25.36 11.70
CA LEU A 78 -10.26 24.80 12.40
C LEU A 78 -10.03 23.36 12.85
N LEU A 79 -9.46 22.52 11.98
CA LEU A 79 -9.18 21.13 12.32
C LEU A 79 -8.14 21.04 13.44
N HIS A 80 -7.08 21.85 13.36
CA HIS A 80 -6.04 21.95 14.38
C HIS A 80 -6.61 22.46 15.71
N ASP A 81 -7.40 23.53 15.70
CA ASP A 81 -8.02 24.08 16.91
C ASP A 81 -8.96 23.08 17.59
N ILE A 82 -9.80 22.41 16.80
CA ILE A 82 -10.77 21.43 17.29
C ILE A 82 -10.06 20.20 17.87
N THR A 83 -9.03 19.69 17.18
CA THR A 83 -8.25 18.54 17.66
C THR A 83 -7.30 18.88 18.81
N HIS A 84 -6.91 20.15 18.96
CA HIS A 84 -6.04 20.59 20.05
C HIS A 84 -6.83 20.96 21.32
N LYS A 85 -8.07 21.47 21.19
CA LYS A 85 -8.88 21.93 22.33
C LYS A 85 -9.71 20.81 22.98
N HIS A 86 -10.20 19.84 22.20
CA HIS A 86 -11.13 18.82 22.70
C HIS A 86 -10.81 17.40 22.20
N ASN A 87 -11.17 16.39 22.99
CA ASN A 87 -11.30 15.03 22.51
C ASN A 87 -12.57 14.94 21.67
N VAL A 88 -12.44 14.83 20.35
CA VAL A 88 -13.59 14.87 19.43
C VAL A 88 -14.10 13.45 19.24
N SER A 89 -15.30 13.17 19.74
CA SER A 89 -16.00 11.92 19.44
C SER A 89 -16.65 12.00 18.07
N VAL A 90 -16.08 11.30 17.11
CA VAL A 90 -16.58 11.15 15.75
C VAL A 90 -17.44 9.90 15.65
N LYS A 91 -18.65 10.07 15.15
CA LYS A 91 -19.49 8.94 14.79
C LYS A 91 -19.10 8.41 13.42
N LEU A 92 -18.65 7.17 13.37
CA LEU A 92 -18.44 6.41 12.16
C LEU A 92 -19.65 5.52 11.89
N ASP A 93 -20.25 5.68 10.71
CA ASP A 93 -21.32 4.83 10.21
C ASP A 93 -20.69 3.77 9.31
N LEU A 94 -20.36 2.59 9.87
CA LEU A 94 -19.73 1.50 9.12
C LEU A 94 -20.74 0.64 8.34
N SER A 95 -22.00 0.65 8.78
CA SER A 95 -23.10 -0.09 8.16
C SER A 95 -24.43 0.56 8.56
N PRO A 96 -25.52 0.44 7.75
CA PRO A 96 -26.85 0.94 8.12
C PRO A 96 -27.33 0.52 9.53
N SER A 97 -26.79 -0.58 10.08
CA SER A 97 -27.19 -1.11 11.39
C SER A 97 -26.21 -0.86 12.55
N LYS A 98 -24.98 -0.35 12.33
CA LYS A 98 -24.03 -0.11 13.43
C LYS A 98 -23.24 1.19 13.29
N LYS A 99 -23.35 1.99 14.36
CA LYS A 99 -22.72 3.30 14.56
C LYS A 99 -21.62 3.14 15.60
N LEU A 100 -20.39 3.49 15.25
CA LEU A 100 -19.22 3.41 16.13
C LEU A 100 -18.81 4.82 16.53
N PHE A 101 -18.52 5.06 17.80
CA PHE A 101 -17.97 6.35 18.24
C PHE A 101 -16.46 6.22 18.39
N VAL A 102 -15.71 6.96 17.58
CA VAL A 102 -14.25 7.03 17.62
C VAL A 102 -13.85 8.32 18.27
N THR A 103 -12.97 8.26 19.27
CA THR A 103 -12.44 9.47 19.90
C THR A 103 -11.13 9.85 19.23
N ILE A 104 -11.05 11.05 18.67
CA ILE A 104 -9.81 11.63 18.20
C ILE A 104 -9.03 12.11 19.43
N ARG A 105 -7.80 11.62 19.57
CA ARG A 105 -6.92 11.99 20.68
C ARG A 105 -6.51 13.46 20.55
N ARG A 106 -6.53 14.17 21.68
CA ARG A 106 -6.09 15.57 21.72
C ARG A 106 -4.67 15.72 21.18
N GLY A 107 -4.47 16.67 20.26
CA GLY A 107 -3.16 16.98 19.68
C GLY A 107 -2.61 15.92 18.72
N SER A 108 -3.45 15.01 18.21
CA SER A 108 -3.01 13.97 17.27
C SER A 108 -2.84 14.45 15.82
N LEU A 109 -3.12 15.72 15.54
CA LEU A 109 -3.01 16.27 14.19
C LEU A 109 -1.59 16.79 13.97
N GLU A 110 -0.81 16.04 13.21
CA GLU A 110 0.52 16.45 12.76
C GLU A 110 0.55 16.63 11.24
N THR A 111 1.25 17.66 10.77
CA THR A 111 1.58 17.82 9.35
C THR A 111 2.87 17.07 9.07
N THR A 112 2.82 16.15 8.13
CA THR A 112 3.99 15.38 7.69
C THR A 112 4.28 15.67 6.23
N THR A 113 5.55 15.57 5.84
CA THR A 113 5.95 15.70 4.45
C THR A 113 5.46 14.50 3.65
N GLU A 114 5.12 14.70 2.38
CA GLU A 114 4.59 13.65 1.49
C GLU A 114 5.50 12.40 1.42
N ALA A 115 6.80 12.59 1.65
CA ALA A 115 7.80 11.51 1.70
C ALA A 115 7.54 10.47 2.82
N LEU A 116 6.87 10.85 3.91
CA LEU A 116 6.54 9.97 5.02
C LEU A 116 5.18 9.26 4.83
N HIS A 117 4.43 9.60 3.79
CA HIS A 117 3.10 9.05 3.56
C HIS A 117 3.18 7.54 3.25
N PRO A 118 2.44 6.67 3.97
CA PRO A 118 2.51 5.22 3.78
C PRO A 118 2.15 4.75 2.35
N HIS A 119 1.47 5.58 1.55
CA HIS A 119 1.24 5.32 0.13
C HIS A 119 2.54 5.18 -0.68
N MET A 120 3.59 5.95 -0.33
CA MET A 120 4.90 5.88 -0.99
C MET A 120 5.64 4.58 -0.64
N ARG A 121 5.36 4.00 0.53
CA ARG A 121 5.98 2.74 1.00
C ARG A 121 5.55 1.53 0.16
N HIS A 122 4.38 1.59 -0.47
CA HIS A 122 3.87 0.50 -1.31
C HIS A 122 4.58 0.40 -2.66
N LYS A 123 5.14 1.51 -3.17
CA LYS A 123 5.92 1.52 -4.42
C LYS A 123 7.30 0.87 -4.25
N SER A 124 7.96 1.06 -3.09
CA SER A 124 9.30 0.50 -2.87
C SER A 124 9.29 -1.03 -2.69
N MET A 125 8.26 -1.57 -2.03
CA MET A 125 8.09 -3.03 -1.87
C MET A 125 7.85 -3.75 -3.20
N ARG A 126 7.22 -3.09 -4.17
CA ARG A 126 6.98 -3.68 -5.51
C ARG A 126 8.28 -3.79 -6.32
N TYR A 127 9.25 -2.92 -6.05
CA TYR A 127 10.61 -3.01 -6.61
C TYR A 127 11.44 -4.13 -5.99
N LEU A 128 11.26 -4.42 -4.70
CA LEU A 128 11.88 -5.60 -4.08
C LEU A 128 11.23 -6.93 -4.53
N LYS A 129 9.99 -6.87 -5.02
CA LYS A 129 9.26 -8.01 -5.59
C LYS A 129 9.38 -8.14 -7.11
N ALA A 130 10.09 -7.20 -7.76
CA ALA A 130 10.59 -7.35 -9.13
C ALA A 130 11.93 -8.07 -9.02
N GLY A 131 11.91 -9.39 -8.89
CA GLY A 131 12.02 -10.25 -10.06
C GLY A 131 13.49 -10.63 -10.21
N TYR A 132 13.78 -11.93 -10.30
CA TYR A 132 15.12 -12.48 -10.51
C TYR A 132 15.96 -11.53 -11.36
N THR A 133 16.99 -10.94 -10.76
CA THR A 133 17.80 -9.93 -11.46
C THR A 133 18.34 -10.56 -12.75
N ALA A 134 18.41 -9.80 -13.84
CA ALA A 134 18.90 -10.31 -15.12
C ALA A 134 20.28 -11.00 -14.97
N GLY A 135 21.12 -10.51 -14.04
CA GLY A 135 22.39 -11.13 -13.68
C GLY A 135 22.25 -12.51 -13.01
N SER A 136 21.25 -12.70 -12.14
CA SER A 136 20.98 -13.99 -11.50
C SER A 136 20.48 -15.05 -12.48
N MET A 137 19.65 -14.67 -13.48
CA MET A 137 19.23 -15.59 -14.54
C MET A 137 20.40 -15.98 -15.46
N ALA A 138 21.27 -15.03 -15.80
CA ALA A 138 22.47 -15.31 -16.59
C ALA A 138 23.46 -16.23 -15.84
N GLY A 139 23.68 -15.99 -14.55
CA GLY A 139 24.53 -16.84 -13.71
C GLY A 139 24.00 -18.28 -13.60
N LEU A 140 22.68 -18.45 -13.46
CA LEU A 140 22.06 -19.78 -13.44
C LEU A 140 22.25 -20.48 -14.79
N GLY A 141 21.98 -19.81 -15.91
CA GLY A 141 22.18 -20.37 -17.25
C GLY A 141 23.63 -20.79 -17.51
N PHE A 142 24.60 -19.95 -17.11
CA PHE A 142 26.02 -20.27 -17.24
C PHE A 142 26.43 -21.48 -16.39
N SER A 143 25.94 -21.57 -15.15
CA SER A 143 26.21 -22.72 -14.27
C SER A 143 25.64 -24.02 -14.82
N MET A 144 24.43 -23.98 -15.41
CA MET A 144 23.80 -25.14 -16.03
C MET A 144 24.53 -25.59 -17.29
N ALA A 145 25.04 -24.66 -18.10
CA ALA A 145 25.82 -24.99 -19.28
C ALA A 145 27.14 -25.70 -18.93
N ILE A 146 27.84 -25.23 -17.88
CA ILE A 146 29.07 -25.88 -17.39
C ILE A 146 28.77 -27.27 -16.84
N LEU A 147 27.74 -27.42 -16.01
CA LEU A 147 27.37 -28.73 -15.48
C LEU A 147 26.93 -29.69 -16.58
N GLY A 148 26.12 -29.23 -17.54
CA GLY A 148 25.68 -30.02 -18.67
C GLY A 148 26.84 -30.50 -19.55
N THR A 149 27.83 -29.63 -19.81
CA THR A 149 29.02 -30.01 -20.59
C THR A 149 29.91 -31.01 -19.85
N CYS A 150 30.15 -30.81 -18.55
CA CYS A 150 30.92 -31.78 -17.75
C CYS A 150 30.25 -33.17 -17.72
N VAL A 151 28.94 -33.23 -17.49
CA VAL A 151 28.20 -34.50 -17.46
C VAL A 151 28.16 -35.14 -18.85
N GLY A 152 27.97 -34.36 -19.91
CA GLY A 152 27.96 -34.84 -21.29
C GLY A 152 29.29 -35.46 -21.71
N ILE A 153 30.42 -34.82 -21.40
CA ILE A 153 31.76 -35.36 -21.67
C ILE A 153 31.99 -36.66 -20.89
N PHE A 154 31.58 -36.70 -19.62
CA PHE A 154 31.74 -37.87 -18.78
C PHE A 154 30.96 -39.09 -19.31
N VAL A 155 29.69 -38.90 -19.68
CA VAL A 155 28.87 -39.97 -20.26
C VAL A 155 29.39 -40.38 -21.64
N GLY A 156 29.78 -39.42 -22.47
CA GLY A 156 30.39 -39.69 -23.78
C GLY A 156 31.65 -40.54 -23.68
N PHE A 157 32.52 -40.24 -22.72
CA PHE A 157 33.73 -41.02 -22.45
C PHE A 157 33.42 -42.46 -21.98
N LEU A 158 32.42 -42.63 -21.10
CA LEU A 158 31.99 -43.96 -20.66
C LEU A 158 31.42 -44.80 -21.81
N LEU A 159 30.61 -44.20 -22.68
CA LEU A 159 30.05 -44.88 -23.84
C LEU A 159 31.11 -45.24 -24.87
N TRP A 160 32.05 -44.32 -25.15
CA TRP A 160 33.20 -44.59 -26.02
C TRP A 160 34.02 -45.78 -25.50
N LYS A 161 34.40 -45.75 -24.22
CA LYS A 161 35.21 -46.80 -23.61
C LYS A 161 34.52 -48.17 -23.63
N ARG A 162 33.18 -48.18 -23.53
CA ARG A 162 32.39 -49.41 -23.62
C ARG A 162 32.28 -49.95 -25.06
N HIS A 163 32.28 -49.08 -26.07
CA HIS A 163 32.20 -49.49 -27.49
C HIS A 163 33.53 -50.00 -28.05
N SER A 164 34.67 -49.57 -27.51
CA SER A 164 36.01 -50.05 -27.92
C SER A 164 36.31 -51.50 -27.55
N HIS A 165 35.39 -52.22 -26.90
CA HIS A 165 35.58 -53.59 -26.41
C HIS A 165 34.78 -54.65 -27.19
N ILE A 166 34.15 -54.29 -28.31
CA ILE A 166 33.44 -55.25 -29.16
C ILE A 166 34.44 -55.77 -30.21
N PRO A 167 34.96 -57.00 -30.07
CA PRO A 167 35.81 -57.58 -31.11
C PRO A 167 34.98 -57.78 -32.38
N TYR A 168 35.45 -57.21 -33.47
CA TYR A 168 34.92 -57.47 -34.80
C TYR A 168 35.15 -58.97 -35.09
N GLN A 169 34.10 -59.78 -35.09
CA GLN A 169 34.17 -61.12 -35.69
C GLN A 169 33.91 -60.94 -37.18
N VAL A 170 34.98 -61.01 -37.97
CA VAL A 170 34.87 -61.22 -39.42
C VAL A 170 34.50 -62.69 -39.60
N THR A 171 33.28 -62.96 -40.02
CA THR A 171 32.91 -64.26 -40.58
C THR A 171 33.15 -64.19 -42.08
N ASP A 172 34.09 -65.01 -42.56
CA ASP A 172 34.25 -65.39 -43.97
C ASP A 172 33.07 -66.25 -44.45
#